data_AF-A0A832GY34-F1
#
_entry.id   AF-A0A832GY34-F1
#
_cell.length_a   1.000
_cell.length_b   1.000
_cell.length_c   1.000
_cell.angle_alpha   90.00
_cell.angle_beta   90.00
_cell.angle_gamma   90.00
#
_symmetry.space_group_name_H-M   'P 1'
#
loop_
_entity.id
_entity.type
_entity.pdbx_description
1 polymer ?
#
loop_
_entity_poly.entity_id
_entity_poly.type
_entity_poly.pdbx_seq_one_letter_code
_entity_poly.pdbx_strand_id
1 'polypeptide(L)'
;MSAQSSGLASFAPMCIGGSTVRAAYKRSLRTGLYWRLSPEERGWLAEAVEDPDTLFARERLPLIDKLVELNLIVDSIEGRESWYWVDEPPPERDSELGVGWHVAW
;
A
#
# COMPACT_ATOMS: atom_id res chain seq x y z
N MET A 1 50.35 -15.41 -13.21
CA MET A 1 49.57 -14.17 -13.03
C MET A 1 48.12 -14.59 -12.85
N SER A 2 47.64 -14.61 -11.62
CA SER A 2 46.28 -15.02 -11.27
C SER A 2 45.43 -13.79 -10.94
N ALA A 3 44.25 -13.70 -11.53
CA ALA A 3 43.04 -13.04 -11.01
C ALA A 3 41.93 -13.33 -12.03
N GLN A 4 41.11 -14.37 -11.80
CA GLN A 4 39.86 -14.33 -11.02
C GLN A 4 38.68 -13.74 -11.79
N SER A 5 37.78 -14.66 -12.11
CA SER A 5 36.34 -14.56 -12.37
C SER A 5 35.66 -13.36 -11.72
N SER A 6 34.92 -12.61 -12.53
CA SER A 6 33.82 -11.75 -12.06
C SER A 6 32.57 -12.14 -12.81
N GLY A 7 31.83 -13.10 -12.24
CA GLY A 7 30.43 -13.30 -12.56
C GLY A 7 29.66 -12.07 -12.10
N LEU A 8 29.07 -11.34 -13.04
CA LEU A 8 28.05 -10.37 -12.71
C LEU A 8 26.74 -11.13 -12.55
N ALA A 9 26.39 -11.26 -11.27
CA ALA A 9 25.12 -11.77 -10.80
C ALA A 9 23.96 -11.10 -11.55
N SER A 10 23.05 -11.96 -11.99
CA SER A 10 21.69 -11.65 -12.39
C SER A 10 21.01 -10.79 -11.32
N PHE A 11 20.94 -9.47 -11.52
CA PHE A 11 19.93 -8.65 -10.85
C PHE A 11 18.64 -8.79 -11.65
N ALA A 12 17.95 -9.91 -11.41
CA ALA A 12 16.53 -9.96 -11.74
C ALA A 12 15.84 -8.87 -10.91
N PRO A 13 14.95 -8.06 -11.50
CA PRO A 13 14.13 -7.13 -10.72
C PRO A 13 13.37 -7.98 -9.71
N MET A 14 13.62 -7.68 -8.43
CA MET A 14 13.04 -8.35 -7.30
C MET A 14 11.53 -8.21 -7.43
N CYS A 15 10.83 -9.30 -7.77
CA CYS A 15 9.38 -9.32 -7.93
C CYS A 15 8.72 -8.99 -6.58
N ILE A 16 8.49 -7.71 -6.29
CA ILE A 16 7.61 -7.27 -5.21
C ILE A 16 6.17 -7.47 -5.71
N GLY A 17 5.79 -8.72 -5.89
CA GLY A 17 4.46 -9.07 -6.41
C GLY A 17 3.43 -9.09 -5.29
N GLY A 18 2.43 -8.20 -5.33
CA GLY A 18 1.15 -8.26 -4.59
C GLY A 18 1.17 -8.57 -3.08
N SER A 19 2.34 -8.53 -2.44
CA SER A 19 2.55 -9.01 -1.08
C SER A 19 2.17 -7.98 -0.03
N THR A 20 2.34 -6.70 -0.35
CA THR A 20 2.16 -5.57 0.59
C THR A 20 0.69 -5.36 0.89
N VAL A 21 -0.13 -5.20 -0.15
CA VAL A 21 -1.60 -5.09 -0.04
C VAL A 21 -2.18 -6.30 0.71
N ARG A 22 -1.79 -7.53 0.32
CA ARG A 22 -2.27 -8.75 1.00
C ARG A 22 -1.80 -8.84 2.45
N ALA A 23 -0.64 -8.25 2.79
CA ALA A 23 -0.16 -8.20 4.17
C ALA A 23 -0.95 -7.20 5.02
N ALA A 24 -1.25 -6.00 4.49
CA ALA A 24 -2.10 -5.02 5.16
C ALA A 24 -3.52 -5.56 5.39
N TYR A 25 -4.10 -6.22 4.38
CA TYR A 25 -5.38 -6.90 4.52
C TYR A 25 -5.34 -8.00 5.59
N LYS A 26 -4.32 -8.88 5.57
CA LYS A 26 -4.13 -9.91 6.61
C LYS A 26 -3.93 -9.31 8.01
N ARG A 27 -3.33 -8.12 8.11
CA ARG A 27 -3.16 -7.40 9.37
C ARG A 27 -4.51 -6.90 9.90
N SER A 28 -5.39 -6.41 9.03
CA SER A 28 -6.76 -6.01 9.42
C SER A 28 -7.59 -7.18 9.99
N LEU A 29 -7.38 -8.39 9.48
CA LEU A 29 -7.97 -9.62 10.04
C LEU A 29 -7.41 -9.93 11.44
N ARG A 30 -6.10 -9.71 11.63
CA ARG A 30 -5.39 -10.01 12.89
C ARG A 30 -5.73 -9.03 14.01
N THR A 31 -5.95 -7.75 13.71
CA THR A 31 -6.35 -6.73 14.70
C THR A 31 -7.80 -6.87 15.14
N GLY A 32 -8.57 -7.76 14.50
CA GLY A 32 -9.99 -7.92 14.74
C GLY A 32 -10.84 -6.78 14.19
N LEU A 33 -10.25 -5.82 13.46
CA LEU A 33 -10.97 -4.74 12.80
C LEU A 33 -12.06 -5.31 11.88
N TYR A 34 -11.69 -6.29 11.05
CA TYR A 34 -12.59 -6.88 10.06
C TYR A 34 -13.93 -7.33 10.66
N TRP A 35 -13.92 -7.89 11.87
CA TRP A 35 -15.12 -8.37 12.55
C TRP A 35 -16.01 -7.23 13.07
N ARG A 36 -15.44 -6.05 13.30
CA ARG A 36 -16.15 -4.83 13.75
C ARG A 36 -16.71 -4.01 12.59
N LEU A 37 -16.27 -4.29 11.36
CA LEU A 37 -16.79 -3.64 10.16
C LEU A 37 -18.18 -4.14 9.81
N SER A 38 -19.03 -3.23 9.34
CA SER A 38 -20.32 -3.55 8.72
C SER A 38 -20.11 -4.36 7.43
N PRO A 39 -21.14 -5.08 6.91
CA PRO A 39 -21.03 -5.77 5.63
C PRO A 39 -20.63 -4.84 4.47
N GLU A 40 -21.12 -3.60 4.49
CA GLU A 40 -20.80 -2.57 3.49
C GLU A 40 -19.34 -2.12 3.59
N GLU A 41 -18.85 -1.84 4.80
CA GLU A 41 -17.45 -1.48 5.04
C GLU A 41 -16.49 -2.59 4.65
N ARG A 42 -16.88 -3.86 4.83
CA ARG A 42 -16.09 -5.01 4.35
C ARG A 42 -16.03 -5.08 2.83
N GLY A 43 -17.10 -4.69 2.14
CA GLY A 43 -17.13 -4.53 0.68
C GLY A 43 -16.15 -3.45 0.23
N TRP A 44 -16.22 -2.27 0.85
CA TRP A 44 -15.29 -1.16 0.56
C TRP A 44 -13.84 -1.54 0.84
N LEU A 45 -13.57 -2.27 1.93
CA LEU A 45 -12.23 -2.75 2.24
C LEU A 45 -11.72 -3.74 1.19
N ALA A 46 -12.59 -4.60 0.65
CA ALA A 46 -12.22 -5.53 -0.42
C ALA A 46 -11.94 -4.82 -1.74
N GLU A 47 -12.70 -3.77 -2.09
CA GLU A 47 -12.39 -2.91 -3.23
C GLU A 47 -11.05 -2.19 -3.05
N ALA A 48 -10.80 -1.67 -1.84
CA ALA A 48 -9.58 -0.95 -1.51
C ALA A 48 -8.31 -1.81 -1.62
N VAL A 49 -8.44 -3.12 -1.40
CA VAL A 49 -7.34 -4.08 -1.59
C VAL A 49 -6.90 -4.09 -3.05
N GLU A 50 -7.81 -3.95 -4.00
CA GLU A 50 -7.43 -3.89 -5.42
C GLU A 50 -7.02 -2.46 -5.83
N ASP A 51 -7.70 -1.45 -5.29
CA ASP A 51 -7.46 -0.03 -5.59
C ASP A 51 -7.65 0.87 -4.36
N PRO A 52 -6.57 1.34 -3.71
CA PRO A 52 -6.64 2.10 -2.46
C PRO A 52 -7.48 3.38 -2.56
N ASP A 53 -7.47 4.04 -3.72
CA ASP A 53 -8.19 5.30 -3.94
C ASP A 53 -9.71 5.13 -3.91
N THR A 54 -10.22 3.90 -4.02
CA THR A 54 -11.65 3.64 -3.81
C THR A 54 -12.11 4.00 -2.40
N LEU A 55 -11.20 4.13 -1.43
CA LEU A 55 -11.50 4.64 -0.09
C LEU A 55 -11.76 6.15 -0.08
N PHE A 56 -11.23 6.91 -1.05
CA PHE A 56 -11.33 8.36 -1.10
C PHE A 56 -12.71 8.83 -1.60
N ALA A 57 -13.74 8.47 -0.86
CA ALA A 57 -15.13 8.83 -1.08
C ALA A 57 -15.75 9.34 0.23
N ARG A 58 -16.69 10.29 0.14
CA ARG A 58 -17.24 10.99 1.31
C ARG A 58 -17.91 10.05 2.31
N GLU A 59 -18.60 9.03 1.81
CA GLU A 59 -19.28 8.01 2.60
C GLU A 59 -18.32 7.01 3.26
N ARG A 60 -17.06 6.94 2.79
CA ARG A 60 -16.04 5.99 3.28
C ARG A 60 -15.05 6.61 4.27
N LEU A 61 -15.14 7.93 4.53
CA LEU A 61 -14.29 8.62 5.52
C LEU A 61 -14.27 7.93 6.89
N PRO A 62 -15.40 7.44 7.46
CA PRO A 62 -15.37 6.72 8.74
C PRO A 62 -14.57 5.41 8.70
N LEU A 63 -14.43 4.79 7.52
CA LEU A 63 -13.58 3.61 7.33
C LEU A 63 -12.11 4.01 7.20
N ILE A 64 -11.80 5.12 6.51
CA ILE A 64 -10.43 5.68 6.46
C ILE A 64 -9.92 5.95 7.87
N ASP A 65 -10.70 6.64 8.71
CA ASP A 65 -10.30 6.98 10.08
C ASP A 65 -9.90 5.73 10.87
N LYS A 66 -10.72 4.66 10.81
CA LYS A 66 -10.44 3.38 11.47
C LYS A 66 -9.15 2.71 10.95
N LEU A 67 -8.87 2.82 9.65
CA LEU A 67 -7.69 2.23 9.03
C LEU A 67 -6.41 3.02 9.39
N VAL A 68 -6.48 4.35 9.39
CA VAL A 68 -5.38 5.24 9.79
C VAL A 68 -5.06 5.06 11.28
N GLU A 69 -6.07 5.00 12.16
CA GLU A 69 -5.89 4.76 13.60
C GLU A 69 -5.13 3.45 13.88
N LEU A 70 -5.30 2.44 13.02
CA LEU A 70 -4.63 1.15 13.11
C LEU A 70 -3.32 1.08 12.32
N ASN A 71 -2.91 2.19 11.70
CA ASN A 71 -1.74 2.31 10.83
C ASN A 71 -1.75 1.23 9.73
N LEU A 72 -2.92 1.07 9.10
CA LEU A 72 -3.14 0.16 7.97
C LEU A 72 -3.11 0.90 6.63
N ILE A 73 -3.31 2.22 6.63
CA ILE A 73 -3.20 3.07 5.45
C ILE A 73 -2.61 4.42 5.83
N VAL A 74 -2.20 5.19 4.81
CA VAL A 74 -1.95 6.63 4.86
C VAL A 74 -2.88 7.31 3.86
N ASP A 75 -3.57 8.36 4.30
CA ASP A 75 -4.54 9.15 3.51
C ASP A 75 -4.06 10.59 3.21
N SER A 76 -2.83 10.90 3.62
CA SER A 76 -2.18 12.21 3.51
C SER A 76 -0.82 12.05 2.83
N ILE A 77 -0.84 11.56 1.59
CA ILE A 77 0.37 11.47 0.77
C ILE A 77 0.77 12.88 0.35
N GLU A 78 1.92 13.34 0.85
CA GLU A 78 2.53 14.62 0.47
C GLU A 78 2.84 14.66 -1.04
N GLY A 79 3.09 15.86 -1.56
CA GLY A 79 3.44 16.06 -2.97
C GLY A 79 4.55 15.10 -3.44
N ARG A 80 4.45 14.62 -4.68
CA ARG A 80 5.41 13.67 -5.29
C ARG A 80 6.60 14.37 -5.94
N GLU A 81 6.70 15.68 -5.80
CA GLU A 81 7.84 16.44 -6.26
C GLU A 81 9.07 16.06 -5.44
N SER A 82 10.20 15.88 -6.13
CA SER A 82 11.45 15.42 -5.51
C SER A 82 11.90 16.20 -4.26
N TRP A 83 11.52 17.47 -4.09
CA TRP A 83 11.88 18.26 -2.91
C TRP A 83 11.07 17.92 -1.65
N TYR A 84 9.97 17.16 -1.76
CA TYR A 84 9.22 16.64 -0.61
C TYR A 84 9.84 15.36 -0.02
N TRP A 85 10.79 14.73 -0.71
CA TRP A 85 11.33 13.42 -0.37
C TRP A 85 12.85 13.46 -0.27
N VAL A 86 13.40 12.70 0.68
CA VAL A 86 14.87 12.54 0.81
C VAL A 86 15.41 11.63 -0.31
N ASP A 87 14.60 10.64 -0.71
CA ASP A 87 14.92 9.65 -1.75
C ASP A 87 13.95 9.79 -2.94
N GLU A 88 13.60 8.68 -3.59
CA GLU A 88 12.63 8.64 -4.67
C GLU A 88 11.20 8.82 -4.12
N PRO A 89 10.42 9.78 -4.65
CA PRO A 89 9.02 9.94 -4.26
C PRO A 89 8.22 8.67 -4.60
N PRO A 90 7.10 8.41 -3.89
CA PRO A 90 6.22 7.32 -4.24
C PRO A 90 5.67 7.52 -5.66
N PRO A 91 5.40 6.44 -6.42
CA PRO A 91 4.79 6.55 -7.73
C PRO A 91 3.42 7.24 -7.63
N GLU A 92 2.99 7.86 -8.73
CA GLU A 92 1.65 8.47 -8.80
C GLU A 92 0.56 7.45 -8.50
N ARG A 93 0.69 6.25 -9.06
CA ARG A 93 -0.18 5.11 -8.80
C ARG A 93 0.54 3.80 -9.10
N ASP A 94 0.44 2.85 -8.17
CA ASP A 94 0.92 1.49 -8.31
C ASP A 94 0.07 0.54 -7.44
N SER A 95 -0.90 -0.14 -8.06
CA SER A 95 -1.79 -1.06 -7.35
C SER A 95 -1.08 -2.30 -6.81
N GLU A 96 0.06 -2.72 -7.37
CA GLU A 96 0.81 -3.88 -6.87
C GLU A 96 1.51 -3.54 -5.55
N LEU A 97 2.03 -2.31 -5.45
CA LEU A 97 2.58 -1.76 -4.22
C LEU A 97 1.49 -1.31 -3.23
N GLY A 98 0.27 -1.08 -3.71
CA GLY A 98 -0.83 -0.56 -2.90
C GLY A 98 -0.78 0.96 -2.75
N VAL A 99 -0.27 1.66 -3.76
CA VAL A 99 -0.15 3.13 -3.81
C VAL A 99 -1.21 3.69 -4.76
N GLY A 100 -2.18 4.42 -4.21
CA GLY A 100 -3.10 5.28 -4.96
C GLY A 100 -2.60 6.73 -5.02
N TRP A 101 -3.36 7.59 -5.68
CA TRP A 101 -3.16 9.03 -5.73
C TRP A 101 -3.33 9.67 -4.35
N HIS A 102 -4.35 9.25 -3.62
CA HIS A 102 -4.78 9.82 -2.35
C HIS A 102 -4.49 8.92 -1.16
N VAL A 103 -4.57 7.60 -1.36
CA VAL A 103 -4.46 6.61 -0.28
C VAL A 103 -3.39 5.57 -0.60
N ALA A 104 -2.62 5.14 0.39
CA ALA A 104 -1.69 4.02 0.27
C ALA A 104 -1.81 3.05 1.45
N TRP A 105 -1.53 1.76 1.23
CA TRP A 105 -1.50 0.69 2.25
C TRP A 105 -0.21 0.68 3.09
#